data_AF-A0A7S0ACW7-F1
#
_entry.id   AF-A0A7S0ACW7-F1
#
_cell.length_a   1.000
_cell.length_b   1.000
_cell.length_c   1.000
_cell.angle_alpha   90.00
_cell.angle_beta   90.00
_cell.angle_gamma   90.00
#
_symmetry.space_group_name_H-M   'P 1'
#
loop_
_entity.id
_entity.type
_entity.pdbx_description
1 polymer ?
#
loop_
_entity_poly.entity_id
_entity_poly.type
_entity_poly.pdbx_seq_one_letter_code
_entity_poly.pdbx_strand_id
1 'polypeptide(L)'
;GFLMQAVQVDGRTLQYATQALRADRKVVLAAVKQTGVALRFAQPALRADPEVALAAVRQDGLALEFALKPSEGVVMEAVRHNPSALRYAPEELRGSREFVLKAVEH
;
A
#
# COMPACT_ATOMS: atom_id res chain seq x y z
N GLY A 1 20.10 -10.24 9.18
CA GLY A 1 19.37 -10.70 10.38
C GLY A 1 18.19 -11.54 9.95
N PHE A 2 17.83 -12.57 10.73
CA PHE A 2 16.80 -13.57 10.42
C PHE A 2 15.49 -12.98 9.84
N LEU A 3 15.04 -11.84 10.36
CA LEU A 3 13.82 -11.16 9.89
C LEU A 3 13.90 -10.61 8.46
N MET A 4 15.08 -10.17 7.98
CA MET A 4 15.24 -9.76 6.58
C MET A 4 15.12 -10.96 5.63
N GLN A 5 15.57 -12.14 6.05
CA GLN A 5 15.40 -13.38 5.28
C GLN A 5 13.95 -13.86 5.35
N ALA A 6 13.29 -13.78 6.50
CA ALA A 6 11.89 -14.15 6.64
C ALA A 6 10.96 -13.25 5.80
N VAL A 7 11.20 -11.94 5.81
CA VAL A 7 10.45 -10.99 4.97
C VAL A 7 10.71 -11.22 3.48
N GLN A 8 11.85 -11.79 3.08
CA GLN A 8 12.12 -12.21 1.68
C GLN A 8 11.34 -13.44 1.24
N VAL A 9 10.78 -14.21 2.17
CA VAL A 9 10.00 -15.43 1.88
C VAL A 9 8.50 -15.17 1.95
N ASP A 10 8.05 -14.39 2.94
CA ASP A 10 6.65 -13.98 3.07
C ASP A 10 6.55 -12.59 3.68
N GLY A 11 6.01 -11.63 2.92
CA GLY A 11 5.81 -10.25 3.37
C GLY A 11 4.90 -10.13 4.60
N ARG A 12 4.01 -11.10 4.86
CA ARG A 12 3.13 -11.12 6.04
C ARG A 12 3.87 -11.35 7.35
N THR A 13 5.11 -11.84 7.30
CA THR A 13 5.96 -12.00 8.49
C THR A 13 6.26 -10.66 9.18
N LEU A 14 6.08 -9.53 8.46
CA LEU A 14 6.20 -8.18 9.03
C LEU A 14 5.31 -7.95 10.26
N GLN A 15 4.19 -8.66 10.39
CA GLN A 15 3.30 -8.56 11.55
C GLN A 15 3.97 -8.94 12.88
N TYR A 16 4.97 -9.83 12.83
CA TYR A 16 5.71 -10.31 13.99
C TYR A 16 7.00 -9.51 14.24
N ALA A 17 7.32 -8.56 13.38
CA ALA A 17 8.53 -7.77 13.49
C ALA A 17 8.44 -6.74 14.63
N THR A 18 9.59 -6.41 15.22
CA THR A 18 9.69 -5.36 16.23
C THR A 18 9.23 -4.02 15.66
N GLN A 19 8.86 -3.08 16.54
CA GLN A 19 8.45 -1.74 16.09
C GLN A 19 9.52 -1.05 15.24
N ALA A 20 10.80 -1.25 15.58
CA ALA A 20 11.93 -0.71 14.81
C ALA A 20 11.98 -1.27 13.38
N LEU A 21 11.75 -2.58 13.20
CA LEU A 21 11.72 -3.18 11.86
C LEU A 21 10.47 -2.81 11.06
N ARG A 22 9.33 -2.61 11.74
CA ARG A 22 8.11 -2.07 11.10
C ARG A 22 8.23 -0.57 10.74
N ALA A 23 9.23 0.12 11.29
CA ALA A 23 9.63 1.48 10.91
C ALA A 23 10.78 1.51 9.89
N ASP A 24 11.42 0.37 9.62
CA ASP A 24 12.51 0.29 8.67
C ASP A 24 11.94 0.25 7.25
N ARG A 25 12.18 1.32 6.51
CA ARG A 25 11.68 1.50 5.15
C ARG A 25 12.11 0.39 4.19
N LYS A 26 13.34 -0.12 4.30
CA LYS A 26 13.85 -1.19 3.42
C LYS A 26 13.15 -2.51 3.71
N VAL A 27 12.96 -2.82 4.99
CA VAL A 27 12.23 -4.01 5.44
C VAL A 27 10.78 -3.95 4.95
N VAL A 28 10.09 -2.83 5.17
CA VAL A 28 8.70 -2.66 4.74
C VAL A 28 8.57 -2.72 3.22
N LEU A 29 9.45 -2.06 2.47
CA LEU A 29 9.46 -2.14 1.00
C LEU A 29 9.64 -3.59 0.50
N ALA A 30 10.53 -4.37 1.13
CA ALA A 30 10.71 -5.77 0.78
C ALA A 30 9.45 -6.59 1.04
N ALA A 31 8.75 -6.32 2.15
CA ALA A 31 7.50 -6.99 2.50
C ALA A 31 6.36 -6.66 1.53
N VAL A 32 6.10 -5.38 1.27
CA VAL A 32 4.96 -4.96 0.43
C VAL A 32 5.12 -5.35 -1.04
N LYS A 33 6.36 -5.47 -1.53
CA LYS A 33 6.64 -5.96 -2.88
C LYS A 33 6.29 -7.44 -3.09
N GLN A 34 6.24 -8.23 -2.02
CA GLN A 34 5.80 -9.63 -2.07
C GLN A 34 4.33 -9.79 -1.69
N THR A 35 3.84 -8.93 -0.80
CA THR A 35 2.45 -8.96 -0.33
C THR A 35 2.02 -7.55 0.02
N GLY A 36 1.26 -6.90 -0.85
CA GLY A 36 0.86 -5.50 -0.75
C GLY A 36 0.11 -5.21 0.55
N VAL A 37 -0.77 -6.14 0.97
CA VAL A 37 -1.49 -6.03 2.25
C VAL A 37 -0.58 -6.04 3.49
N ALA A 38 0.71 -6.38 3.36
CA ALA A 38 1.68 -6.23 4.45
C ALA A 38 1.85 -4.77 4.90
N LEU A 39 1.44 -3.79 4.08
CA LEU A 39 1.41 -2.38 4.42
C LEU A 39 0.66 -2.10 5.73
N ARG A 40 -0.36 -2.91 6.05
CA ARG A 40 -1.13 -2.79 7.31
C ARG A 40 -0.29 -2.93 8.57
N PHE A 41 0.86 -3.61 8.48
CA PHE A 41 1.76 -3.84 9.60
C PHE A 41 2.85 -2.79 9.70
N ALA A 42 3.07 -1.97 8.67
CA ALA A 42 4.05 -0.90 8.73
C ALA A 42 3.65 0.17 9.75
N GLN A 43 4.64 0.90 10.28
CA GLN A 43 4.39 2.06 11.13
C GLN A 43 3.65 3.16 10.34
N PRO A 44 2.83 4.01 11.01
CA PRO A 44 2.04 5.04 10.34
C PRO A 44 2.81 5.94 9.38
N ALA A 45 4.05 6.31 9.73
CA ALA A 45 4.92 7.11 8.88
C ALA A 45 5.19 6.45 7.51
N LEU A 46 5.38 5.12 7.48
CA LEU A 46 5.60 4.38 6.23
C LEU A 46 4.30 4.03 5.51
N ARG A 47 3.17 3.97 6.21
CA ARG A 47 1.85 3.87 5.56
C ARG A 47 1.47 5.16 4.82
N ALA A 48 2.02 6.29 5.24
CA ALA A 48 1.88 7.58 4.57
C ALA A 48 3.01 7.88 3.55
N ASP A 49 4.03 7.03 3.46
CA ASP A 49 5.12 7.19 2.49
C ASP A 49 4.58 6.83 1.08
N PRO A 50 4.59 7.78 0.12
CA PRO A 50 4.02 7.55 -1.21
C PRO A 50 4.69 6.42 -1.99
N GLU A 51 6.00 6.23 -1.86
CA GLU A 51 6.71 5.17 -2.58
C GLU A 51 6.41 3.80 -1.99
N VAL A 52 6.27 3.71 -0.65
CA VAL A 52 5.86 2.47 0.02
C VAL A 52 4.42 2.12 -0.36
N ALA A 53 3.51 3.10 -0.33
CA ALA A 53 2.13 2.92 -0.75
C ALA A 53 2.04 2.50 -2.23
N LEU A 54 2.80 3.16 -3.13
CA LEU A 54 2.87 2.78 -4.55
C LEU A 54 3.36 1.35 -4.74
N ALA A 55 4.42 0.94 -4.01
CA ALA A 55 4.92 -0.43 -4.09
C ALA A 55 3.87 -1.45 -3.64
N ALA A 56 3.09 -1.13 -2.60
CA ALA A 56 2.02 -1.99 -2.10
C ALA A 56 0.86 -2.11 -3.10
N VAL A 57 0.34 -0.99 -3.63
CA VAL A 57 -0.83 -1.00 -4.53
C VAL A 57 -0.53 -1.57 -5.92
N ARG A 58 0.73 -1.48 -6.37
CA ARG A 58 1.18 -2.18 -7.58
C ARG A 58 1.22 -3.70 -7.40
N GLN A 59 1.49 -4.17 -6.19
CA GLN A 59 1.47 -5.60 -5.88
C GLN A 59 0.03 -6.09 -5.70
N ASP A 60 -0.79 -5.34 -4.97
CA ASP A 60 -2.21 -5.61 -4.73
C ASP A 60 -2.97 -4.28 -4.61
N GLY A 61 -3.81 -3.95 -5.59
CA GLY A 61 -4.57 -2.69 -5.59
C GLY A 61 -5.44 -2.49 -4.33
N LEU A 62 -5.88 -3.57 -3.68
CA LEU A 62 -6.66 -3.49 -2.44
C LEU A 62 -5.81 -3.05 -1.23
N ALA A 63 -4.47 -3.09 -1.33
CA ALA A 63 -3.58 -2.56 -0.31
C ALA A 63 -3.77 -1.05 -0.05
N LEU A 64 -4.47 -0.34 -0.95
CA LEU A 64 -4.90 1.04 -0.74
C LEU A 64 -5.68 1.22 0.57
N GLU A 65 -6.42 0.20 1.02
CA GLU A 65 -7.12 0.18 2.32
C GLU A 65 -6.20 0.56 3.50
N PHE A 66 -4.91 0.23 3.39
CA PHE A 66 -3.95 0.42 4.47
C PHE A 66 -3.07 1.66 4.30
N ALA A 67 -3.10 2.31 3.14
CA ALA A 67 -2.37 3.56 2.92
C ALA A 67 -2.99 4.71 3.73
N LEU A 68 -2.15 5.56 4.33
CA LEU A 68 -2.61 6.73 5.06
C LEU A 68 -2.48 7.97 4.17
N LYS A 69 -3.61 8.65 3.93
CA LYS A 69 -3.68 9.85 3.08
C LYS A 69 -3.04 9.62 1.70
N PRO A 70 -3.44 8.57 0.95
CA PRO A 70 -2.87 8.32 -0.37
C PRO A 70 -3.13 9.51 -1.29
N SER A 71 -2.13 9.88 -2.09
CA SER A 71 -2.29 10.90 -3.12
C SER A 71 -3.16 10.39 -4.27
N GLU A 72 -3.68 11.30 -5.09
CA GLU A 72 -4.44 10.95 -6.31
C GLU A 72 -3.70 9.92 -7.17
N GLY A 73 -2.39 10.09 -7.38
CA GLY A 73 -1.57 9.16 -8.16
C GLY A 73 -1.50 7.74 -7.57
N VAL A 74 -1.44 7.61 -6.24
CA VAL A 74 -1.48 6.29 -5.57
C VAL A 74 -2.85 5.65 -5.76
N VAL A 75 -3.92 6.42 -5.64
CA VAL A 75 -5.29 5.91 -5.85
C VAL A 75 -5.49 5.45 -7.29
N MET A 76 -5.07 6.25 -8.28
CA MET A 76 -5.16 5.89 -9.69
C MET A 76 -4.38 4.60 -10.00
N GLU A 77 -3.18 4.46 -9.44
CA GLU A 77 -2.38 3.24 -9.60
C GLU A 77 -3.06 2.03 -8.97
N ALA A 78 -3.67 2.19 -7.79
CA ALA A 78 -4.41 1.13 -7.12
C ALA A 78 -5.64 0.67 -7.94
N VAL A 79 -6.43 1.62 -8.45
CA VAL A 79 -7.62 1.35 -9.26
C VAL A 79 -7.24 0.65 -10.57
N ARG A 80 -6.12 1.04 -11.20
CA ARG A 80 -5.58 0.35 -12.39
C ARG A 80 -5.29 -1.12 -12.15
N HIS A 81 -4.83 -1.50 -10.95
CA HIS A 81 -4.54 -2.89 -10.60
C HIS A 81 -5.78 -3.62 -10.07
N ASN A 82 -6.70 -2.90 -9.40
CA ASN A 82 -7.96 -3.44 -8.96
C ASN A 82 -9.02 -2.32 -8.87
N PRO A 83 -10.02 -2.29 -9.79
CA PRO A 83 -11.03 -1.24 -9.79
C PRO A 83 -11.83 -1.12 -8.48
N SER A 84 -11.96 -2.22 -7.73
CA SER A 84 -12.61 -2.22 -6.42
C SER A 84 -11.86 -1.39 -5.38
N ALA A 85 -10.58 -1.10 -5.60
CA ALA A 85 -9.77 -0.24 -4.73
C ALA A 85 -10.34 1.18 -4.60
N LEU A 86 -11.14 1.64 -5.57
CA LEU A 86 -11.79 2.96 -5.53
C LEU A 86 -12.62 3.17 -4.24
N ARG A 87 -13.17 2.09 -3.66
CA ARG A 87 -13.90 2.15 -2.38
C ARG A 87 -13.05 2.63 -1.20
N TYR A 88 -11.71 2.55 -1.31
CA TYR A 88 -10.75 2.98 -0.29
C TYR A 88 -10.10 4.33 -0.61
N ALA A 89 -10.43 4.95 -1.75
CA ALA A 89 -9.99 6.30 -2.05
C ALA A 89 -10.49 7.31 -1.00
N PRO A 90 -9.76 8.40 -0.71
CA PRO A 90 -10.27 9.54 0.05
C PRO A 90 -11.63 10.00 -0.46
N GLU A 91 -12.50 10.47 0.44
CA GLU A 91 -13.87 10.85 0.12
C GLU A 91 -13.92 11.93 -0.96
N GLU A 92 -12.97 12.87 -0.92
CA GLU A 92 -12.84 13.97 -1.87
C GLU A 92 -12.61 13.46 -3.30
N LEU A 93 -11.83 12.38 -3.46
CA LEU A 93 -11.60 11.75 -4.76
C LEU A 93 -12.77 10.86 -5.16
N ARG A 94 -13.34 10.10 -4.23
CA ARG A 94 -14.47 9.19 -4.50
C ARG A 94 -15.76 9.94 -4.86
N GLY A 95 -15.96 11.15 -4.32
CA GLY A 95 -17.07 12.03 -4.65
C GLY A 95 -16.87 12.86 -5.92
N SER A 96 -15.64 12.94 -6.43
CA SER A 96 -15.34 13.66 -7.66
C SER A 96 -15.74 12.83 -8.89
N ARG A 97 -16.80 13.25 -9.57
CA ARG A 97 -17.25 12.60 -10.82
C ARG A 97 -16.15 12.54 -11.87
N GLU A 98 -15.40 13.63 -12.04
CA GLU A 98 -14.28 13.71 -12.98
C GLU A 98 -13.23 12.64 -12.66
N PHE A 99 -12.85 12.54 -11.38
CA PHE A 99 -11.88 11.56 -10.93
C PHE A 99 -12.38 10.13 -11.12
N VAL A 100 -13.62 9.83 -10.71
CA VAL A 100 -14.21 8.48 -10.82
C VAL A 100 -14.28 8.03 -12.27
N LEU A 101 -14.72 8.89 -13.20
CA LEU A 101 -14.74 8.57 -14.63
C LEU A 101 -13.33 8.27 -15.16
N LYS A 102 -12.38 9.16 -14.89
CA LYS A 102 -10.96 8.96 -15.26
C LYS A 102 -10.38 7.66 -14.70
N ALA A 103 -10.80 7.25 -13.49
CA ALA A 103 -10.28 6.07 -12.81
C ALA A 103 -10.83 4.74 -13.37
N VAL A 104 -12.04 4.73 -13.95
CA VAL A 104 -12.70 3.52 -14.48
C VAL A 104 -12.66 3.37 -16.00
N GLU A 105 -12.15 4.37 -16.72
CA GLU A 105 -12.02 4.39 -18.18
C GLU A 105 -10.76 3.65 -18.73
N HIS A 106 -10.01 2.97 -17.87
CA HIS A 106 -8.80 2.21 -18.21
C HIS A 106 -8.98 0.72 -17.94
#